data_AF-A0A9R0ZCQ7-F1
#
_entry.id   AF-A0A9R0ZCQ7-F1
#
_cell.length_a   1.000
_cell.length_b   1.000
_cell.length_c   1.000
_cell.angle_alpha   90.00
_cell.angle_beta   90.00
_cell.angle_gamma   90.00
#
_symmetry.space_group_name_H-M   'P 1'
#
loop_
_entity.id
_entity.type
_entity.pdbx_description
1 polymer ?
#
loop_
_entity_poly.entity_id
_entity_poly.type
_entity_poly.pdbx_seq_one_letter_code
_entity_poly.pdbx_strand_id
1 'polypeptide(L)'
;MFGQGTSQEKAILDVNLEAAKQIARELRLRDIGGIIVVDFIDMTDDSNKRLIYEEMKKAVEKDRSTVGVSELSKLGLMEITRKRVMCY
;
A
#
# COMPACT_ATOMS: atom_id res chain seq x y z
N MET A 1 25.45 -8.44 23.09
CA MET A 1 24.32 -9.11 22.40
C MET A 1 23.52 -8.04 21.69
N PHE A 2 23.77 -7.81 20.39
CA PHE A 2 23.03 -6.84 19.58
C PHE A 2 22.41 -7.62 18.41
N GLY A 3 21.09 -7.77 18.40
CA GLY A 3 20.39 -8.59 17.39
C GLY A 3 18.88 -8.40 17.31
N GLN A 4 18.33 -7.31 17.85
CA GLN A 4 16.87 -7.05 17.81
C GLN A 4 16.44 -6.05 16.72
N GLY A 5 17.36 -5.23 16.17
CA GLY A 5 17.00 -4.22 15.17
C GLY A 5 16.59 -4.79 13.81
N THR A 6 17.34 -5.77 13.30
CA THR A 6 17.09 -6.36 11.97
C THR A 6 15.83 -7.23 11.92
N SER A 7 15.44 -7.86 13.03
CA SER A 7 14.21 -8.64 13.09
C SER A 7 12.96 -7.76 13.12
N GLN A 8 13.05 -6.60 13.77
CA GLN A 8 11.93 -5.65 13.86
C GLN A 8 11.66 -4.97 12.52
N GLU A 9 12.70 -4.50 11.81
CA GLU A 9 12.54 -3.89 10.48
C GLU A 9 11.92 -4.86 9.47
N LYS A 10 12.34 -6.12 9.50
CA LYS A 10 11.74 -7.16 8.66
C LYS A 10 10.28 -7.42 9.02
N ALA A 11 9.95 -7.50 10.31
CA ALA A 11 8.57 -7.69 10.75
C ALA A 11 7.67 -6.52 10.32
N ILE A 12 8.16 -5.28 10.42
CA ILE A 12 7.46 -4.08 9.95
C ILE A 12 7.20 -4.16 8.45
N LEU A 13 8.21 -4.54 7.66
CA LEU A 13 8.06 -4.72 6.21
C LEU A 13 7.00 -5.78 5.91
N ASP A 14 7.08 -6.96 6.54
CA ASP A 14 6.14 -8.06 6.31
C ASP A 14 4.69 -7.63 6.63
N VAL A 15 4.49 -6.87 7.72
CA VAL A 15 3.17 -6.32 8.10
C VAL A 15 2.67 -5.33 7.06
N ASN A 16 3.51 -4.39 6.61
CA ASN A 16 3.13 -3.40 5.61
C ASN A 16 2.79 -4.04 4.26
N LEU A 17 3.53 -5.09 3.85
CA LEU A 17 3.25 -5.84 2.62
C LEU A 17 1.89 -6.57 2.69
N GLU A 18 1.57 -7.17 3.85
CA GLU A 18 0.28 -7.82 4.03
C GLU A 18 -0.86 -6.78 4.10
N ALA A 19 -0.63 -5.64 4.74
CA ALA A 19 -1.57 -4.53 4.78
C ALA A 19 -1.90 -4.02 3.36
N ALA A 20 -0.89 -3.83 2.50
CA ALA A 20 -1.10 -3.40 1.11
C ALA A 20 -2.06 -4.35 0.35
N LYS A 21 -1.87 -5.67 0.48
CA LYS A 21 -2.76 -6.67 -0.14
C LYS A 21 -4.18 -6.60 0.41
N GLN A 22 -4.33 -6.47 1.73
CA GLN A 22 -5.66 -6.38 2.36
C GLN A 22 -6.38 -5.09 1.95
N ILE A 23 -5.68 -3.95 1.92
CA ILE A 23 -6.25 -2.67 1.49
C ILE A 23 -6.78 -2.79 0.07
N ALA A 24 -5.96 -3.26 -0.89
CA ALA A 24 -6.41 -3.45 -2.27
C ALA A 24 -7.65 -4.36 -2.37
N ARG A 25 -7.67 -5.44 -1.59
CA ARG A 25 -8.80 -6.37 -1.54
C ARG A 25 -10.07 -5.69 -1.02
N GLU A 26 -9.98 -4.96 0.09
CA GLU A 26 -11.12 -4.31 0.73
C GLU A 26 -11.64 -3.13 -0.11
N LEU A 27 -10.77 -2.35 -0.76
CA LEU A 27 -11.17 -1.30 -1.70
C LEU A 27 -12.08 -1.85 -2.80
N ARG A 28 -11.71 -3.02 -3.36
CA ARG A 28 -12.50 -3.72 -4.37
C ARG A 28 -13.79 -4.32 -3.82
N LEU A 29 -13.72 -5.00 -2.67
CA LEU A 29 -14.89 -5.69 -2.08
C LEU A 29 -15.97 -4.71 -1.62
N ARG A 30 -15.58 -3.53 -1.15
CA ARG A 30 -16.49 -2.50 -0.64
C ARG A 30 -16.85 -1.44 -1.69
N ASP A 31 -16.32 -1.60 -2.91
CA ASP A 31 -16.41 -0.62 -3.99
C ASP A 31 -16.06 0.82 -3.56
N ILE A 32 -15.00 0.95 -2.75
CA ILE A 32 -14.53 2.26 -2.29
C ILE A 32 -13.85 2.95 -3.48
N GLY A 33 -14.26 4.18 -3.77
CA GLY A 33 -13.71 4.98 -4.87
C GLY A 33 -13.50 6.42 -4.45
N GLY A 34 -12.68 7.13 -5.21
CA GLY A 34 -12.19 8.47 -4.88
C GLY A 34 -10.71 8.47 -4.51
N ILE A 35 -10.29 9.49 -3.77
CA ILE A 35 -8.93 9.66 -3.26
C ILE A 35 -8.86 8.96 -1.90
N ILE A 36 -7.92 8.05 -1.75
CA ILE A 36 -7.64 7.28 -0.55
C ILE A 36 -6.20 7.56 -0.16
N VAL A 37 -5.98 7.84 1.12
CA VAL A 37 -4.63 8.03 1.67
C VAL A 37 -4.38 6.91 2.66
N VAL A 38 -3.24 6.22 2.48
CA VAL A 38 -2.80 5.13 3.35
C VAL A 38 -1.54 5.59 4.07
N ASP A 39 -1.55 5.46 5.39
CA ASP A 39 -0.41 5.74 6.26
C ASP A 39 0.23 4.40 6.67
N PHE A 40 1.40 4.09 6.11
CA PHE A 40 2.13 2.86 6.43
C PHE A 40 3.02 3.07 7.66
N ILE A 41 3.40 1.97 8.33
CA ILE A 41 4.35 2.05 9.45
C ILE A 41 5.70 2.58 8.92
N ASP A 42 6.29 3.53 9.64
CA ASP A 42 7.57 4.15 9.29
C ASP A 42 8.68 3.13 9.04
N MET A 43 9.45 3.39 7.97
CA MET A 43 10.62 2.60 7.59
C MET A 43 11.77 3.52 7.20
N THR A 44 12.97 3.13 7.62
CA THR A 44 14.23 3.85 7.38
C THR A 44 14.81 3.59 5.99
N ASP A 45 14.65 2.37 5.46
CA ASP A 45 15.17 1.96 4.15
C ASP A 45 14.18 2.28 3.01
N ASP A 46 14.62 3.06 2.03
CA ASP A 46 13.84 3.41 0.85
C ASP A 46 13.58 2.20 -0.06
N SER A 47 14.44 1.17 -0.01
CA SER A 47 14.23 -0.10 -0.71
C SER A 47 12.94 -0.78 -0.24
N ASN A 48 12.68 -0.74 1.06
CA ASN A 48 11.47 -1.30 1.66
C ASN A 48 10.22 -0.51 1.24
N LYS A 49 10.30 0.82 1.16
CA LYS A 49 9.20 1.66 0.65
C LYS A 49 8.85 1.30 -0.79
N ARG A 50 9.87 1.08 -1.62
CA ARG A 50 9.68 0.64 -3.01
C ARG A 50 9.00 -0.73 -3.10
N LEU A 51 9.36 -1.67 -2.21
CA LEU A 51 8.69 -2.98 -2.16
C LEU A 51 7.21 -2.86 -1.82
N ILE A 52 6.83 -1.98 -0.89
CA ILE A 52 5.41 -1.71 -0.59
C ILE A 52 4.68 -1.16 -1.83
N TYR A 53 5.28 -0.19 -2.52
CA TYR A 53 4.71 0.38 -3.73
C TYR A 53 4.46 -0.69 -4.80
N GLU A 54 5.45 -1.53 -5.10
CA GLU A 54 5.32 -2.58 -6.10
C GLU A 54 4.28 -3.63 -5.70
N GLU A 55 4.23 -4.01 -4.42
CA GLU A 55 3.22 -4.95 -3.93
C GLU A 55 1.81 -4.35 -4.00
N MET A 56 1.65 -3.06 -3.66
CA MET A 56 0.36 -2.38 -3.77
C MET A 56 -0.09 -2.29 -5.24
N LYS A 57 0.82 -1.92 -6.14
CA LYS A 57 0.56 -1.87 -7.58
C LYS A 57 0.09 -3.22 -8.12
N LYS A 58 0.79 -4.30 -7.76
CA LYS A 58 0.41 -5.67 -8.11
C LYS A 58 -0.92 -6.10 -7.49
N ALA A 59 -1.22 -5.66 -6.28
CA ALA A 59 -2.47 -6.00 -5.60
C ALA A 59 -3.69 -5.34 -6.27
N VAL A 60 -3.56 -4.08 -6.71
CA VAL A 60 -4.64 -3.34 -7.37
C VAL A 60 -4.86 -3.72 -8.84
N GLU A 61 -3.89 -4.38 -9.51
CA GLU A 61 -4.06 -4.93 -10.87
C GLU A 61 -5.24 -5.92 -10.98
N LYS A 62 -5.66 -6.51 -9.85
CA LYS A 62 -6.82 -7.40 -9.78
C LYS A 62 -8.16 -6.65 -9.68
N ASP A 63 -8.14 -5.32 -9.62
CA ASP A 63 -9.33 -4.48 -9.65
C ASP A 63 -9.79 -4.27 -11.09
N ARG A 64 -11.11 -4.24 -11.30
CA ARG A 64 -11.70 -3.97 -12.62
C ARG A 64 -11.73 -2.47 -12.93
N SER A 65 -11.75 -1.65 -11.88
CA SER A 65 -11.71 -0.19 -11.99
C SER A 65 -10.29 0.29 -12.21
N THR A 66 -10.12 1.43 -12.90
CA THR A 66 -8.81 2.09 -13.00
C THR A 66 -8.39 2.58 -11.62
N VAL A 67 -7.25 2.07 -11.14
CA VAL A 67 -6.61 2.47 -9.88
C VAL A 67 -5.24 3.09 -10.18
N GLY A 68 -5.03 4.33 -9.73
CA GLY A 68 -3.72 4.97 -9.68
C GLY A 68 -3.12 4.83 -8.28
N VAL A 69 -1.84 4.53 -8.19
CA VAL A 69 -1.08 4.41 -6.94
C VAL A 69 0.16 5.29 -7.04
N SER A 70 0.38 6.14 -6.04
CA SER A 70 1.60 6.95 -5.92
C SER A 70 2.68 6.20 -5.16
N GLU A 71 3.93 6.64 -5.31
CA GLU A 71 4.99 6.26 -4.37
C GLU A 71 4.70 6.83 -2.97
N LEU A 72 5.37 6.28 -1.94
CA LEU A 72 5.27 6.84 -0.60
C LEU A 72 5.93 8.22 -0.55
N SER A 73 5.18 9.20 -0.05
CA SER A 73 5.65 10.56 0.16
C SER A 73 6.73 10.62 1.26
N LYS A 74 7.38 11.78 1.38
CA LYS A 74 8.31 12.06 2.50
C LYS A 74 7.67 11.96 3.88
N LEU A 75 6.33 12.04 3.96
CA LEU A 75 5.56 11.90 5.18
C LEU A 75 5.10 10.45 5.44
N GLY A 76 5.55 9.48 4.64
CA GLY A 76 5.14 8.07 4.79
C GLY A 76 3.77 7.73 4.18
N LEU A 77 3.09 8.72 3.60
CA LEU A 77 1.75 8.56 3.04
C LEU A 77 1.79 8.07 1.60
N MET A 78 0.93 7.12 1.26
CA MET A 78 0.65 6.68 -0.10
C MET A 78 -0.74 7.14 -0.54
N GLU A 79 -0.82 7.73 -1.73
CA GLU A 79 -2.07 8.15 -2.34
C GLU A 79 -2.55 7.11 -3.36
N ILE A 80 -3.83 6.76 -3.27
CA ILE A 80 -4.51 5.84 -4.18
C ILE A 80 -5.73 6.53 -4.74
N THR A 81 -5.89 6.48 -6.06
CA THR A 81 -7.07 7.03 -6.76
C THR A 81 -7.80 5.91 -7.46
N ARG A 82 -9.02 5.60 -7.04
CA ARG A 82 -9.85 4.57 -7.69
C ARG A 82 -11.05 5.22 -8.37
N LYS A 83 -11.14 5.08 -9.70
CA LYS A 83 -12.25 5.63 -10.48
C LYS A 83 -13.56 4.95 -10.08
N ARG A 84 -14.56 5.73 -9.68
CA ARG A 84 -15.94 5.23 -9.54
C ARG A 84 -16.47 4.94 -10.94
N VAL A 85 -16.90 3.70 -11.15
CA VAL A 85 -17.59 3.33 -12.39
C VAL A 85 -19.03 3.82 -12.26
N MET A 86 -19.34 5.01 -12.79
CA MET A 86 -20.73 5.40 -12.96
C MET A 86 -21.29 4.54 -14.10
N CYS A 87 -22.25 3.67 -13.80
CA CYS A 87 -23.15 3.17 -14.84
C CYS A 87 -24.12 4.31 -15.17
N TYR A 88 -24.12 4.77 -16.43
CA TYR A 88 -25.19 5.59 -16.99
C TYR A 88 -26.38 4.71 -17.38
#